data_AF-A0A8T0G6B9-F1
#
_entry.id   AF-A0A8T0G6B9-F1
#
_cell.length_a   1.000
_cell.length_b   1.000
_cell.length_c   1.000
_cell.angle_alpha   90.00
_cell.angle_beta   90.00
_cell.angle_gamma   90.00
#
_symmetry.space_group_name_H-M   'P 1'
#
loop_
_entity.id
_entity.type
_entity.pdbx_description
1 polymer ?
#
loop_
_entity_poly.entity_id
_entity_poly.type
_entity_poly.pdbx_seq_one_letter_code
_entity_poly.pdbx_strand_id
1 'polypeptide(L)'
;MNPIICLFRLAITFTFRTMVLWVFGYGSLLWKAGFEYDERMIGYIKDYRRVFHQASTDHRGTPEYPGRVVTLEAKEGEVTWGAAYRVSGHDNEKLVLSYLDLREQEYDQKSYVNLYTADSSETPALCNVLV
;
A
#
# COMPACT_ATOMS: atom_id res chain seq x y z
N MET A 1 26.25 23.67 -53.03
CA MET A 1 26.05 24.63 -51.92
C MET A 1 24.60 24.50 -51.47
N ASN A 2 24.41 23.91 -50.28
CA ASN A 2 23.19 23.65 -49.48
C ASN A 2 21.98 22.93 -50.13
N PRO A 3 21.13 22.20 -49.36
CA PRO A 3 21.25 21.76 -47.96
C PRO A 3 20.91 20.27 -47.73
N ILE A 4 21.43 19.64 -46.67
CA ILE A 4 20.83 18.43 -46.09
C ILE A 4 20.34 18.78 -44.69
N ILE A 5 19.04 18.64 -44.54
CA ILE A 5 18.22 18.92 -43.36
C ILE A 5 18.72 18.03 -42.20
N CYS A 6 19.26 18.66 -41.16
CA CYS A 6 19.55 18.00 -39.89
C CYS A 6 18.22 17.89 -39.12
N LEU A 7 17.55 16.75 -39.27
CA LEU A 7 16.32 16.44 -38.55
C LEU A 7 16.68 16.14 -37.08
N PHE A 8 16.54 17.14 -36.20
CA PHE A 8 16.52 16.94 -34.76
C PHE A 8 15.33 16.04 -34.40
N ARG A 9 15.57 14.73 -34.31
CA ARG A 9 14.61 13.78 -33.79
C ARG A 9 14.64 13.92 -32.27
N LEU A 10 13.68 14.68 -31.74
CA LEU A 10 13.37 14.78 -30.33
C LEU A 10 13.01 13.36 -29.83
N ALA A 11 13.97 12.63 -29.30
CA ALA A 11 13.70 11.40 -28.56
C ALA A 11 13.09 11.82 -27.23
N ILE A 12 11.77 12.05 -27.22
CA ILE A 12 10.98 12.00 -26.00
C ILE A 12 11.03 10.55 -25.57
N THR A 13 12.00 10.18 -24.74
CA THR A 13 11.95 8.94 -23.99
C THR A 13 10.80 9.12 -23.01
N PHE A 14 9.59 8.75 -23.43
CA PHE A 14 8.50 8.47 -22.52
C PHE A 14 8.97 7.28 -21.68
N THR A 15 9.62 7.56 -20.55
CA THR A 15 9.75 6.56 -19.50
C THR A 15 8.33 6.36 -18.98
N PHE A 16 7.59 5.43 -19.56
CA PHE A 16 6.42 4.86 -18.90
C PHE A 16 6.95 4.22 -17.63
N ARG A 17 6.99 4.99 -16.53
CA ARG A 17 6.99 4.41 -15.20
C ARG A 17 5.68 3.65 -15.15
N THR A 18 5.71 2.34 -15.31
CA THR A 18 4.63 1.48 -14.84
C THR A 18 4.58 1.72 -13.33
N MET A 19 3.72 2.64 -12.89
CA MET A 19 3.47 2.84 -11.47
C MET A 19 2.86 1.53 -10.99
N VAL A 20 3.58 0.81 -10.15
CA VAL A 20 3.13 -0.45 -9.56
C VAL A 20 2.55 -0.11 -8.19
N LEU A 21 1.34 -0.60 -7.90
CA LEU A 21 0.72 -0.42 -6.60
C LEU A 21 1.32 -1.41 -5.60
N TRP A 22 1.66 -0.92 -4.41
CA TRP A 22 1.97 -1.74 -3.26
C TRP A 22 0.97 -1.46 -2.16
N VAL A 23 0.42 -2.49 -1.53
CA VAL A 23 -0.55 -2.38 -0.43
C VAL A 23 0.03 -3.02 0.83
N PHE A 24 0.06 -2.31 1.94
CA PHE A 24 0.52 -2.82 3.23
C PHE A 24 -0.61 -3.45 4.03
N GLY A 25 -0.46 -4.72 4.37
CA GLY A 25 -1.31 -5.40 5.34
C GLY A 25 -0.72 -5.35 6.74
N TYR A 26 -1.45 -4.77 7.69
CA TYR A 26 -1.11 -4.76 9.12
C TYR A 26 -2.11 -5.54 9.99
N GLY A 27 -3.27 -5.87 9.42
CA GLY A 27 -4.35 -6.63 10.04
C GLY A 27 -4.81 -7.78 9.15
N SER A 28 -6.07 -7.74 8.73
CA SER A 28 -6.72 -8.87 8.07
C SER A 28 -6.18 -9.29 6.73
N LEU A 29 -5.49 -8.38 6.04
CA LEU A 29 -4.77 -8.64 4.81
C LEU A 29 -3.62 -9.64 5.00
N LEU A 30 -3.02 -9.73 6.21
CA LEU A 30 -1.90 -10.65 6.48
C LEU A 30 -2.27 -12.13 6.31
N TRP A 31 -3.51 -12.49 6.68
CA TRP A 31 -4.03 -13.86 6.55
C TRP A 31 -4.93 -14.04 5.34
N LYS A 32 -5.62 -12.98 4.89
CA LYS A 32 -6.54 -13.00 3.76
C LYS A 32 -6.47 -11.69 2.99
N ALA A 33 -5.55 -11.62 2.03
CA ALA A 33 -5.43 -10.51 1.09
C ALA A 33 -6.76 -10.29 0.36
N GLY A 34 -7.32 -11.35 -0.24
CA GLY A 34 -8.61 -11.29 -0.93
C GLY A 34 -8.54 -10.74 -2.35
N PHE A 35 -7.33 -10.58 -2.88
CA PHE A 35 -7.05 -10.18 -4.26
C PHE A 35 -5.76 -10.87 -4.74
N GLU A 36 -5.58 -10.90 -6.06
CA GLU A 36 -4.37 -11.42 -6.72
C GLU A 36 -3.22 -10.39 -6.63
N TYR A 37 -2.00 -10.87 -6.41
CA TYR A 37 -0.79 -10.05 -6.29
C TYR A 37 0.41 -10.80 -6.87
N ASP A 38 1.38 -10.05 -7.39
CA ASP A 38 2.58 -10.60 -8.04
C ASP A 38 3.63 -11.05 -7.02
N GLU A 39 3.74 -10.30 -5.92
CA GLU A 39 4.81 -10.43 -4.94
C GLU A 39 4.32 -10.04 -3.55
N ARG A 40 4.86 -10.70 -2.52
CA ARG A 40 4.64 -10.35 -1.11
C ARG A 40 5.98 -10.15 -0.42
N MET A 41 6.16 -8.98 0.19
CA MET A 41 7.36 -8.62 0.94
C MET A 41 7.04 -8.42 2.42
N ILE A 42 7.72 -9.14 3.31
CA ILE A 42 7.58 -8.94 4.76
C ILE A 42 8.46 -7.77 5.19
N GLY A 43 7.91 -6.87 6.00
CA GLY A 43 8.63 -5.71 6.49
C GLY A 43 7.84 -4.97 7.56
N TYR A 44 8.30 -3.78 7.90
CA TYR A 44 7.64 -2.90 8.86
C TYR A 44 7.60 -1.47 8.36
N ILE A 45 6.63 -0.73 8.89
CA ILE A 45 6.50 0.72 8.74
C ILE A 45 6.94 1.38 10.05
N LYS A 46 7.44 2.61 9.96
CA LYS A 46 7.87 3.41 11.11
C LYS A 46 6.82 4.45 11.48
N ASP A 47 6.86 4.89 12.73
CA ASP A 47 6.03 5.95 13.29
C ASP A 47 4.54 5.60 13.37
N TYR A 48 4.24 4.30 13.40
CA TYR A 48 2.90 3.76 13.63
C TYR A 48 2.95 2.62 14.63
N ARG A 49 1.97 2.60 15.54
CA ARG A 49 1.68 1.46 16.38
C ARG A 49 0.35 0.81 16.00
N ARG A 50 0.31 -0.51 16.10
CA ARG A 50 -0.88 -1.31 15.84
C ARG A 50 -1.74 -1.43 17.10
N VAL A 51 -2.99 -0.97 17.04
CA VAL A 51 -3.91 -0.93 18.19
C VAL A 51 -5.27 -1.52 17.86
N PHE A 52 -5.94 -2.15 18.84
CA PHE A 52 -7.30 -2.67 18.70
C PHE A 52 -8.34 -1.66 19.22
N HIS A 53 -8.32 -0.46 18.64
CA HIS A 53 -9.18 0.65 19.11
C HIS A 53 -10.39 0.91 18.21
N GLN A 54 -10.36 0.46 16.96
CA GLN A 54 -11.45 0.72 16.02
C GLN A 54 -12.65 -0.17 16.34
N ALA A 55 -13.82 0.45 16.50
CA ALA A 55 -15.05 -0.28 16.73
C ALA A 55 -15.49 -1.01 15.45
N SER A 56 -15.93 -2.26 15.57
CA SER A 56 -16.58 -3.00 14.48
C SER A 56 -17.94 -3.48 14.93
N THR A 57 -18.98 -3.03 14.22
CA THR A 57 -20.39 -3.33 14.49
C THR A 57 -20.99 -4.32 13.50
N ASP A 58 -20.21 -4.76 12.51
CA ASP A 58 -20.64 -5.42 11.29
C ASP A 58 -19.89 -6.74 11.01
N HIS A 59 -18.63 -6.84 11.46
CA HIS A 59 -17.76 -7.99 11.21
C HIS A 59 -17.33 -8.73 12.47
N ARG A 60 -17.04 -7.99 13.55
CA ARG A 60 -16.50 -8.54 14.81
C ARG A 60 -17.31 -8.13 16.04
N GLY A 61 -18.50 -7.59 15.83
CA GLY A 61 -19.45 -7.21 16.87
C GLY A 61 -20.83 -6.95 16.29
N THR A 62 -21.65 -6.27 17.08
CA THR A 62 -22.99 -5.81 16.72
C THR A 62 -23.12 -4.33 17.08
N PRO A 63 -24.12 -3.60 16.57
CA PRO A 63 -24.37 -2.22 16.99
C PRO A 63 -24.51 -2.06 18.51
N GLU A 64 -25.13 -3.04 19.18
CA GLU A 64 -25.36 -3.04 20.63
C GLU A 64 -24.09 -3.43 21.41
N TYR A 65 -23.26 -4.30 20.84
CA TYR A 65 -22.02 -4.79 21.42
C TYR A 65 -20.88 -4.73 20.38
N PRO A 66 -20.27 -3.55 20.17
CA PRO A 66 -19.23 -3.39 19.17
C PRO A 66 -17.98 -4.18 19.54
N GLY A 67 -17.44 -4.91 18.57
CA GLY A 67 -16.13 -5.53 18.65
C GLY A 67 -15.02 -4.49 18.48
N ARG A 68 -13.78 -4.94 18.64
CA ARG A 68 -12.60 -4.13 18.35
C ARG A 68 -11.78 -4.76 17.24
N VAL A 69 -11.52 -3.99 16.19
CA VAL A 69 -10.63 -4.35 15.09
C VAL A 69 -9.36 -3.52 15.16
N VAL A 70 -8.37 -4.00 14.44
CA VAL A 70 -7.04 -3.42 14.43
C VAL A 70 -6.97 -2.22 13.51
N THR A 71 -6.28 -1.17 13.94
CA THR A 71 -5.99 0.05 13.16
C THR A 71 -4.54 0.49 13.42
N LEU A 72 -4.06 1.44 12.62
CA LEU A 72 -2.76 2.07 12.80
C LEU A 72 -2.93 3.45 13.43
N GLU A 73 -2.21 3.69 14.50
CA GLU A 73 -2.15 4.99 15.15
C GLU A 73 -0.76 5.59 14.97
N ALA A 74 -0.69 6.83 14.47
CA ALA A 74 0.57 7.55 14.34
C ALA A 74 1.23 7.73 15.72
N LYS A 75 2.44 7.21 15.85
CA LYS A 75 3.22 7.24 17.09
C LYS A 75 4.71 7.20 16.74
N GLU A 76 5.36 8.35 16.83
CA GLU A 76 6.79 8.52 16.55
C GLU A 76 7.66 7.50 17.31
N GLY A 77 8.61 6.89 16.62
CA GLY A 77 9.56 5.93 17.16
C GLY A 77 9.02 4.49 17.29
N GLU A 78 7.73 4.27 17.09
CA GLU A 78 7.15 2.93 17.04
C GLU A 78 7.35 2.28 15.66
N VAL A 79 7.28 0.95 15.63
CA VAL A 79 7.33 0.17 14.39
C VAL A 79 6.17 -0.81 14.35
N THR A 80 5.58 -0.97 13.16
CA THR A 80 4.53 -1.97 12.94
C THR A 80 4.94 -2.92 11.83
N TRP A 81 5.09 -4.19 12.19
CA TRP A 81 5.35 -5.28 11.25
C TRP A 81 4.10 -5.71 10.50
N GLY A 82 4.30 -6.04 9.23
CA GLY A 82 3.26 -6.50 8.32
C GLY A 82 3.83 -7.08 7.03
N ALA A 83 3.09 -6.93 5.95
CA ALA A 83 3.50 -7.38 4.62
C ALA A 83 3.01 -6.41 3.55
N ALA A 84 3.84 -6.11 2.55
CA ALA A 84 3.43 -5.38 1.36
C ALA A 84 3.13 -6.33 0.20
N TYR A 85 2.06 -6.07 -0.54
CA TYR A 85 1.60 -6.87 -1.68
C TYR A 85 1.71 -6.05 -2.95
N ARG A 86 2.43 -6.57 -3.95
CA ARG A 86 2.64 -5.93 -5.25
C ARG A 86 1.49 -6.24 -6.20
N VAL A 87 0.91 -5.21 -6.79
CA VAL A 87 -0.14 -5.34 -7.80
C VAL A 87 0.30 -4.59 -9.04
N SER A 88 0.64 -5.34 -10.09
CA SER A 88 1.02 -4.79 -11.39
C SER A 88 -0.16 -4.80 -12.36
N GLY A 89 -0.24 -3.75 -13.16
CA GLY A 89 -1.20 -3.65 -14.24
C GLY A 89 -2.39 -2.81 -13.82
N HIS A 90 -2.65 -1.77 -14.61
CA HIS A 90 -3.63 -0.74 -14.30
C HIS A 90 -5.05 -1.26 -13.98
N ASP A 91 -5.50 -2.32 -14.66
CA ASP A 91 -6.83 -2.89 -14.41
C ASP A 91 -6.87 -3.67 -13.08
N ASN A 92 -5.80 -4.40 -12.74
CA ASN A 92 -5.66 -5.07 -11.46
C ASN A 92 -5.60 -4.06 -10.31
N GLU A 93 -4.85 -2.97 -10.49
CA GLU A 93 -4.74 -1.90 -9.49
C GLU A 93 -6.13 -1.31 -9.18
N LYS A 94 -6.92 -0.99 -10.21
CA LYS A 94 -8.30 -0.49 -10.04
C LYS A 94 -9.20 -1.49 -9.31
N LEU A 95 -9.12 -2.77 -9.68
CA LEU A 95 -9.89 -3.82 -9.03
C LEU A 95 -9.54 -3.95 -7.55
N VAL A 96 -8.25 -3.94 -7.22
CA VAL A 96 -7.76 -4.02 -5.84
C VAL A 96 -8.18 -2.79 -5.03
N LEU A 97 -8.01 -1.58 -5.57
CA LEU A 97 -8.44 -0.36 -4.88
C LEU A 97 -9.95 -0.36 -4.64
N SER A 98 -10.75 -0.76 -5.62
CA SER A 98 -12.21 -0.87 -5.47
C SER A 98 -12.60 -1.93 -4.44
N TYR A 99 -11.89 -3.06 -4.41
CA TYR A 99 -12.09 -4.11 -3.42
C TYR A 99 -11.76 -3.64 -2.00
N LEU A 100 -10.64 -2.94 -1.82
CA LEU A 100 -10.21 -2.40 -0.53
C LEU A 100 -11.19 -1.33 -0.03
N ASP A 101 -11.67 -0.45 -0.91
CA ASP A 101 -12.66 0.58 -0.56
C ASP A 101 -13.96 -0.03 -0.02
N LEU A 102 -14.41 -1.15 -0.60
CA LEU A 102 -15.57 -1.89 -0.11
C LEU A 102 -15.29 -2.64 1.20
N ARG A 103 -14.08 -3.15 1.37
CA ARG A 103 -13.69 -3.97 2.52
C ARG A 103 -13.50 -3.14 3.79
N GLU A 104 -12.87 -1.98 3.67
CA GLU A 104 -12.52 -1.12 4.82
C GLU A 104 -13.59 -0.06 5.11
N GLN A 105 -14.70 -0.05 4.35
CA GLN A 105 -15.90 0.76 4.54
C GLN A 105 -15.62 2.24 4.88
N GLU A 106 -15.11 3.05 3.94
CA GLU A 106 -15.03 4.53 4.04
C GLU A 106 -14.32 5.17 5.28
N TYR A 107 -13.84 4.38 6.25
CA TYR A 107 -13.34 4.88 7.54
C TYR A 107 -11.82 5.10 7.60
N ASP A 108 -11.07 4.73 6.56
CA ASP A 108 -9.62 4.88 6.55
C ASP A 108 -9.12 5.91 5.53
N GLN A 109 -8.35 6.87 6.04
CA GLN A 109 -7.60 7.79 5.23
C GLN A 109 -6.45 7.03 4.57
N LYS A 110 -6.49 6.92 3.24
CA LYS A 110 -5.37 6.36 2.46
C LYS A 110 -4.11 7.18 2.69
N SER A 111 -3.03 6.50 3.05
CA SER A 111 -1.71 7.11 3.25
C SER A 111 -0.64 6.33 2.48
N TYR A 112 0.48 6.98 2.20
CA TYR A 112 1.61 6.35 1.53
C TYR A 112 2.83 6.39 2.43
N VAL A 113 3.37 5.21 2.73
CA VAL A 113 4.47 5.03 3.68
C VAL A 113 5.63 4.29 3.04
N ASN A 114 6.77 4.32 3.72
CA ASN A 114 7.94 3.53 3.36
C ASN A 114 7.94 2.21 4.14
N LEU A 115 8.27 1.12 3.44
CA LEU A 115 8.49 -0.19 4.05
C LEU A 115 9.98 -0.43 4.25
N TYR A 116 10.34 -0.87 5.44
CA TYR A 116 11.69 -1.30 5.82
C TYR A 116 11.69 -2.81 6.08
N THR A 117 12.87 -3.44 5.98
CA THR A 117 13.05 -4.87 6.26
C THR A 117 14.01 -5.06 7.43
N ALA A 118 14.11 -6.29 7.95
CA ALA A 118 15.07 -6.61 9.01
C ALA A 118 16.52 -6.29 8.60
N ASP A 119 16.82 -6.45 7.30
CA ASP A 119 18.17 -6.29 6.75
C ASP A 119 18.54 -4.83 6.47
N SER A 120 17.55 -3.93 6.37
CA SER A 120 17.78 -2.50 6.14
C SER A 120 16.81 -1.62 6.92
N SER A 121 17.32 -1.03 8.01
CA SER A 121 16.59 -0.05 8.82
C SER A 121 16.79 1.40 8.38
N GLU A 122 17.83 1.70 7.61
CA GLU A 122 18.15 3.07 7.19
C GLU A 122 17.51 3.43 5.85
N THR A 123 17.62 2.53 4.87
CA THR A 123 17.04 2.73 3.54
C THR A 123 15.77 1.90 3.37
N PRO A 124 14.67 2.51 2.89
CA PRO A 124 13.44 1.77 2.68
C PRO A 124 13.62 0.76 1.54
N ALA A 125 13.13 -0.46 1.77
CA ALA A 125 13.08 -1.49 0.74
C ALA A 125 12.02 -1.16 -0.33
N LEU A 126 10.92 -0.53 0.08
CA LEU A 126 9.88 -0.02 -0.81
C LEU A 126 9.45 1.39 -0.37
N CYS A 127 9.23 2.26 -1.36
CA CYS A 127 8.64 3.58 -1.15
C CYS A 127 7.22 3.63 -1.72
N ASN A 128 6.39 4.51 -1.17
CA ASN A 128 5.02 4.76 -1.63
C ASN A 128 4.11 3.52 -1.53
N VAL A 129 4.20 2.79 -0.42
CA VAL A 129 3.30 1.67 -0.11
C VAL A 129 2.00 2.24 0.46
N LEU A 130 0.87 1.88 -0.13
CA LEU A 130 -0.47 2.26 0.33
C LEU A 130 -0.76 1.59 1.68
N VAL A 131 -1.13 2.38 2.66
CA VAL A 131 -1.74 1.99 3.94
C VAL A 131 -3.14 2.53 4.01
#